data_AF-A0A7Z0E629-F1
#
_entry.id   AF-A0A7Z0E629-F1
#
_cell.length_a   1.000
_cell.length_b   1.000
_cell.length_c   1.000
_cell.angle_alpha   90.00
_cell.angle_beta   90.00
_cell.angle_gamma   90.00
#
_symmetry.space_group_name_H-M   'P 1'
#
loop_
_entity.id
_entity.type
_entity.pdbx_description
1 polymer ?
#
loop_
_entity_poly.entity_id
_entity_poly.type
_entity_poly.pdbx_seq_one_letter_code
_entity_poly.pdbx_strand_id
1 'polypeptide(L)'
;MAFHQGDGRPWTSEADLDRWRAFLASAGVSPMRVHDRRHTAATMLLLQGVEERVVMEMMGWSQMSMLNRYQHVMEELLREASGKMGDALFGGSSAPEPEPTPPPEPEPEADSTVVSFADFAARRAG
;
A
#
# COMPACT_ATOMS: atom_id res chain seq x y z
N MET A 1 7.66 30.56 9.59
CA MET A 1 7.21 31.58 8.63
C MET A 1 5.71 31.41 8.44
N ALA A 2 4.90 32.38 8.85
CA ALA A 2 3.44 32.31 8.68
C ALA A 2 3.07 32.95 7.34
N PHE A 3 2.16 32.31 6.59
CA PHE A 3 1.63 32.88 5.36
C PHE A 3 0.85 34.15 5.70
N HIS A 4 1.16 35.27 5.03
CA HIS A 4 0.48 36.54 5.21
C HIS A 4 0.09 37.15 3.86
N GLN A 5 -0.84 38.10 3.85
CA GLN A 5 -1.41 38.68 2.63
C GLN A 5 -0.56 39.83 2.05
N GLY A 6 0.72 39.91 2.41
CA GLY A 6 1.56 41.09 2.18
C GLY A 6 1.38 42.22 3.21
N ASP A 7 0.36 42.13 4.05
CA ASP A 7 -0.05 43.13 5.07
C ASP A 7 0.29 42.73 6.51
N GLY A 8 1.02 41.61 6.68
CA GLY A 8 1.39 41.05 7.98
C GLY A 8 0.25 40.30 8.70
N ARG A 9 -0.97 40.28 8.15
CA ARG A 9 -2.07 39.50 8.72
C ARG A 9 -2.03 38.06 8.22
N PRO A 10 -2.30 37.07 9.09
CA PRO A 10 -2.42 35.68 8.66
C PRO A 10 -3.55 35.52 7.65
N TRP A 11 -3.38 34.58 6.70
CA TRP A 11 -4.49 34.15 5.86
C TRP A 11 -5.63 33.59 6.74
N THR A 12 -6.86 33.98 6.44
CA THR A 12 -8.04 33.35 7.04
C THR A 12 -8.31 32.02 6.33
N SER A 13 -8.89 31.07 7.06
CA SER A 13 -9.28 29.77 6.50
C SER A 13 -10.26 29.90 5.34
N GLU A 14 -11.14 30.90 5.38
CA GLU A 14 -12.12 31.21 4.32
C GLU A 14 -11.42 31.68 3.04
N ALA A 15 -10.48 32.62 3.15
CA ALA A 15 -9.74 33.13 1.99
C ALA A 15 -8.87 32.05 1.32
N ASP A 16 -8.25 31.13 2.09
CA ASP A 16 -7.55 29.96 1.53
C ASP A 16 -8.52 29.04 0.78
N LEU A 17 -9.71 28.80 1.35
CA LEU A 17 -10.73 27.93 0.76
C LEU A 17 -11.28 28.48 -0.55
N ASP A 18 -11.55 29.79 -0.62
CA ASP A 18 -12.05 30.43 -1.83
C ASP A 18 -10.99 30.43 -2.93
N ARG A 19 -9.74 30.70 -2.58
CA ARG A 19 -8.62 30.60 -3.52
C ARG A 19 -8.43 29.18 -4.04
N TRP A 20 -8.58 28.18 -3.18
CA TRP A 20 -8.55 26.77 -3.57
C TRP A 20 -9.67 26.42 -4.55
N ARG A 21 -10.90 26.84 -4.27
CA ARG A 21 -12.04 26.62 -5.17
C ARG A 21 -11.83 27.28 -6.54
N ALA A 22 -11.32 28.51 -6.56
CA ALA A 22 -10.99 29.21 -7.80
C ALA A 22 -9.91 28.47 -8.60
N PHE A 23 -8.88 27.95 -7.92
CA PHE A 23 -7.86 27.12 -8.55
C PHE A 23 -8.45 25.84 -9.16
N LEU A 24 -9.28 25.10 -8.43
CA LEU A 24 -9.93 23.90 -8.96
C LEU A 24 -10.81 24.19 -10.17
N ALA A 25 -11.57 25.29 -10.13
CA ALA A 25 -12.38 25.73 -11.26
C ALA A 25 -11.52 26.06 -12.48
N SER A 26 -10.37 26.73 -12.31
CA SER A 26 -9.43 27.00 -13.41
C SER A 26 -8.76 25.74 -13.97
N ALA A 27 -8.59 24.70 -13.13
CA ALA A 27 -8.01 23.43 -13.53
C ALA A 27 -9.05 22.47 -14.14
N GLY A 28 -10.34 22.83 -14.15
CA GLY A 28 -11.42 21.97 -14.64
C GLY A 28 -11.67 20.74 -13.74
N VAL A 29 -11.25 20.79 -12.49
CA VAL A 29 -11.38 19.66 -11.54
C VAL A 29 -12.60 19.87 -10.66
N SER A 30 -13.33 18.78 -10.37
CA SER A 30 -14.46 18.80 -9.45
C SER A 30 -14.08 19.37 -8.08
N PRO A 31 -15.00 20.02 -7.36
CA PRO A 31 -14.73 20.57 -6.03
C PRO A 31 -14.21 19.49 -5.08
N MET A 32 -13.03 19.72 -4.50
CA MET A 32 -12.39 18.84 -3.51
C MET A 32 -12.28 19.54 -2.16
N ARG A 33 -12.29 18.77 -1.08
CA ARG A 33 -12.13 19.24 0.29
C ARG A 33 -10.69 19.68 0.53
N VAL A 34 -10.51 20.56 1.53
CA VAL A 34 -9.17 21.08 1.91
C VAL A 34 -8.21 19.97 2.34
N HIS A 35 -8.73 18.94 3.02
CA HIS A 35 -7.95 17.78 3.45
C HIS A 35 -7.50 16.89 2.28
N ASP A 36 -8.15 16.97 1.13
CA ASP A 36 -7.77 16.17 -0.05
C ASP A 36 -6.39 16.59 -0.55
N ARG A 37 -6.01 17.87 -0.39
CA ARG A 37 -4.62 18.34 -0.66
C ARG A 37 -3.58 17.54 0.14
N ARG A 38 -3.88 17.31 1.42
CA ARG A 38 -3.00 16.54 2.33
C ARG A 38 -2.99 15.06 1.95
N HIS A 39 -4.11 14.52 1.49
CA HIS A 39 -4.19 13.16 0.97
C HIS A 39 -3.37 12.98 -0.31
N THR A 40 -3.53 13.87 -1.29
CA THR A 40 -2.76 13.82 -2.54
C THR A 40 -1.26 13.92 -2.28
N ALA A 41 -0.82 14.81 -1.38
CA ALA A 41 0.59 14.93 -1.02
C ALA A 41 1.15 13.61 -0.44
N ALA A 42 0.42 12.98 0.49
CA ALA A 42 0.83 11.70 1.05
C ALA A 42 0.89 10.60 -0.01
N THR A 43 -0.14 10.48 -0.85
CA THR A 43 -0.16 9.50 -1.94
C THR A 43 1.04 9.69 -2.87
N MET A 44 1.38 10.93 -3.23
CA MET A 44 2.52 11.22 -4.11
C MET A 44 3.86 10.86 -3.48
N LEU A 45 4.06 11.17 -2.19
CA LEU A 45 5.29 10.80 -1.48
C LEU A 45 5.46 9.28 -1.45
N LEU A 46 4.38 8.57 -1.15
CA LEU A 46 4.43 7.12 -1.10
C LEU A 46 4.67 6.53 -2.50
N LEU A 47 3.99 7.03 -3.54
CA LEU A 47 4.21 6.61 -4.93
C LEU A 47 5.66 6.81 -5.40
N GLN A 48 6.39 7.77 -4.83
CA GLN A 48 7.81 7.96 -5.12
C GLN A 48 8.74 7.01 -4.35
N GLY A 49 8.18 6.10 -3.55
CA GLY A 49 8.93 5.14 -2.74
C GLY A 49 9.55 5.76 -1.48
N VAL A 50 9.05 6.91 -1.03
CA VAL A 50 9.49 7.50 0.25
C VAL A 50 9.05 6.58 1.39
N GLU A 51 9.99 6.29 2.29
CA GLU A 51 9.76 5.39 3.42
C GLU A 51 8.68 5.94 4.37
N GLU A 52 7.86 5.02 4.92
CA GLU A 52 6.63 5.34 5.64
C GLU A 52 6.87 6.24 6.86
N ARG A 53 7.95 6.02 7.62
CA ARG A 53 8.31 6.86 8.77
C ARG A 53 8.73 8.26 8.34
N VAL A 54 9.44 8.42 7.22
CA VAL A 54 9.73 9.74 6.64
C VAL A 54 8.43 10.45 6.24
N VAL A 55 7.50 9.74 5.59
CA VAL A 55 6.19 10.31 5.24
C VAL A 55 5.43 10.72 6.50
N MET A 56 5.41 9.90 7.56
CA MET A 56 4.77 10.27 8.82
C MET A 56 5.37 11.53 9.45
N GLU A 57 6.70 11.69 9.41
CA GLU A 57 7.38 12.87 9.94
C GLU A 57 7.05 14.12 9.12
N MET A 58 7.13 14.04 7.78
CA MET A 58 6.75 15.13 6.87
C MET A 58 5.28 15.52 7.03
N MET A 59 4.41 14.53 7.20
CA MET A 59 2.98 14.72 7.37
C MET A 59 2.60 14.95 8.83
N GLY A 60 3.53 15.04 9.78
CA GLY A 60 3.25 15.25 11.21
C GLY A 60 2.22 14.26 11.80
N TRP A 61 2.21 13.02 11.33
CA TRP A 61 1.33 11.97 11.85
C TRP A 61 2.03 11.23 12.99
N SER A 62 1.36 11.15 14.13
CA SER A 62 1.86 10.44 15.31
C SER A 62 1.44 8.98 15.37
N GLN A 63 0.47 8.56 14.56
CA GLN A 63 -0.09 7.21 14.58
C GLN A 63 0.05 6.52 13.22
N MET A 64 0.56 5.29 13.22
CA MET A 64 0.68 4.45 12.03
C MET A 64 -0.68 4.13 11.39
N SER A 65 -1.75 4.16 12.17
CA SER A 65 -3.13 3.99 11.68
C SER A 65 -3.53 5.00 10.60
N MET A 66 -2.88 6.17 10.55
CA MET A 66 -3.09 7.16 9.49
C MET A 66 -2.59 6.66 8.12
N LEU A 67 -1.59 5.78 8.13
CA LEU A 67 -1.00 5.20 6.93
C LEU A 67 -1.92 4.12 6.31
N ASN A 68 -2.78 3.49 7.11
CA ASN A 68 -3.70 2.45 6.63
C ASN A 68 -4.60 2.93 5.48
N ARG A 69 -4.90 4.24 5.40
CA ARG A 69 -5.67 4.84 4.30
C ARG A 69 -4.99 4.68 2.93
N TYR A 70 -3.68 4.43 2.90
CA TYR A 70 -2.86 4.37 1.68
C TYR A 70 -2.34 2.95 1.37
N GLN A 71 -2.79 1.92 2.08
CA GLN A 71 -2.33 0.53 1.87
C GLN A 71 -2.44 0.06 0.41
N HIS A 72 -3.51 0.44 -0.28
CA HIS A 72 -3.71 0.13 -1.71
C HIS A 72 -2.60 0.68 -2.62
N VAL A 73 -2.05 1.85 -2.29
CA VAL A 73 -0.92 2.43 -3.01
C VAL A 73 0.36 1.66 -2.69
N MET A 74 0.49 1.15 -1.46
CA MET A 74 1.66 0.40 -1.01
C MET A 74 1.74 -0.94 -1.71
N GLU A 75 0.61 -1.62 -1.90
CA GLU A 75 0.55 -2.89 -2.63
C GLU A 75 1.04 -2.75 -4.07
N GLU A 76 0.64 -1.68 -4.78
CA GLU A 76 1.12 -1.42 -6.14
C GLU A 76 2.63 -1.12 -6.16
N LEU A 77 3.13 -0.35 -5.19
CA LEU A 77 4.56 -0.06 -5.07
C LEU A 77 5.39 -1.28 -4.71
N LEU A 78 4.87 -2.15 -3.84
CA LEU A 78 5.47 -3.43 -3.49
C LEU A 78 5.59 -4.33 -4.72
N ARG A 79 4.54 -4.37 -5.55
CA ARG A 79 4.55 -5.10 -6.82
C ARG A 79 5.57 -4.51 -7.79
N GLU A 80 5.61 -3.19 -7.95
CA GLU A 80 6.60 -2.52 -8.81
C GLU A 80 8.03 -2.76 -8.33
N ALA A 81 8.28 -2.64 -7.03
CA ALA A 81 9.58 -2.90 -6.41
C ALA A 81 10.02 -4.36 -6.60
N SER A 82 9.10 -5.31 -6.42
CA SER A 82 9.35 -6.73 -6.65
C SER A 82 9.67 -7.02 -8.12
N GLY A 83 8.97 -6.37 -9.05
CA GLY A 83 9.25 -6.46 -10.49
C GLY A 83 10.64 -5.94 -10.84
N LYS A 84 10.98 -4.72 -10.39
CA LYS A 84 12.32 -4.14 -10.58
C LYS A 84 13.42 -5.01 -9.98
N MET A 85 13.18 -5.62 -8.83
CA MET A 85 14.11 -6.55 -8.20
C MET A 85 14.26 -7.85 -9.01
N GLY A 86 13.16 -8.39 -9.52
CA GLY A 86 13.17 -9.53 -10.44
C GLY A 86 13.96 -9.23 -11.71
N ASP A 87 13.73 -8.08 -12.34
CA ASP A 87 14.47 -7.65 -13.53
C ASP A 87 15.96 -7.43 -13.23
N ALA A 88 16.30 -6.83 -12.10
CA ALA A 88 17.70 -6.61 -11.71
C ALA A 88 18.45 -7.92 -11.40
N LEU A 89 17.77 -8.91 -10.83
CA LEU A 89 18.36 -10.20 -10.46
C LEU A 89 18.36 -11.21 -11.61
N PHE A 90 17.35 -11.21 -12.46
CA PHE A 90 17.10 -12.25 -13.47
C PHE A 90 17.07 -11.75 -14.92
N GLY A 91 17.03 -10.43 -15.17
CA GLY A 91 16.91 -9.81 -16.51
C GLY A 91 18.11 -9.97 -17.45
N GLY A 92 19.10 -10.79 -17.08
CA GLY A 92 20.23 -11.19 -17.94
C GLY A 92 20.29 -12.68 -18.25
N SER A 93 19.36 -13.50 -17.75
CA SER A 93 19.35 -14.94 -18.02
C SER A 93 18.07 -15.32 -18.74
N SER A 94 18.18 -15.65 -20.02
CA SER A 94 17.28 -16.64 -20.60
C SER A 94 17.46 -17.93 -19.79
N ALA A 95 16.64 -18.13 -18.77
CA ALA A 95 16.60 -19.42 -18.08
C ALA A 95 16.26 -20.48 -19.13
N PRO A 96 16.99 -21.62 -19.19
CA PRO A 96 16.57 -22.74 -20.01
C PRO A 96 15.16 -23.14 -19.57
N GLU A 97 14.32 -23.45 -20.55
CA GLU A 97 12.99 -24.02 -20.38
C GLU A 97 13.03 -25.07 -19.26
N PRO A 98 12.12 -25.04 -18.26
CA PRO A 98 12.18 -25.97 -17.16
C PRO A 98 12.12 -27.39 -17.73
N GLU A 99 13.17 -28.19 -17.52
CA GLU A 99 13.15 -29.59 -17.93
C GLU A 99 11.91 -30.26 -17.35
N PRO A 100 11.18 -31.07 -18.15
CA PRO A 100 9.98 -31.72 -17.69
C PRO A 100 10.30 -32.55 -16.46
N THR A 101 9.65 -32.23 -15.35
CA THR A 101 9.77 -32.96 -14.09
C THR A 101 9.56 -34.44 -14.39
N PRO A 102 10.51 -35.33 -14.06
CA PRO A 102 10.29 -36.76 -14.23
C PRO A 102 9.03 -37.15 -13.44
N PRO A 103 8.19 -38.04 -13.99
CA PRO A 103 6.93 -38.42 -13.35
C PRO A 103 7.21 -38.89 -11.92
N PRO A 104 6.33 -38.54 -10.96
CA PRO A 104 6.54 -38.90 -9.56
C PRO A 104 6.77 -40.41 -9.45
N GLU A 105 7.85 -40.80 -8.77
CA GLU A 105 8.08 -42.20 -8.40
C GLU A 105 6.84 -42.72 -7.65
N PRO A 106 6.39 -43.97 -7.89
CA PRO A 106 5.21 -44.49 -7.23
C PRO A 106 5.42 -44.47 -5.71
N GLU A 107 4.59 -43.71 -5.00
CA GLU A 107 4.62 -43.64 -3.54
C GLU A 107 4.45 -45.05 -2.96
N PRO A 108 5.21 -45.45 -1.93
CA PRO A 108 4.93 -46.68 -1.22
C PRO A 108 3.53 -46.57 -0.59
N GLU A 109 2.64 -47.52 -0.88
CA GLU A 109 1.29 -47.54 -0.34
C GLU A 109 1.33 -47.42 1.19
N ALA A 110 0.91 -46.26 1.68
CA ALA A 110 0.76 -46.02 3.10
C ALA A 110 -0.39 -46.87 3.62
N ASP A 111 -0.05 -47.82 4.50
CA ASP A 111 -0.99 -48.65 5.23
C ASP A 111 -2.03 -47.76 5.93
N SER A 112 -3.29 -47.92 5.52
CA SER A 112 -4.43 -47.13 5.96
C SER A 112 -4.77 -47.46 7.41
N THR A 113 -4.13 -46.77 8.35
CA THR A 113 -4.69 -46.55 9.69
C THR A 113 -4.63 -45.07 10.03
N VAL A 114 -5.53 -44.30 9.41
CA VAL A 114 -5.84 -42.94 9.86
C VAL A 114 -7.07 -43.04 10.78
N VAL A 115 -6.86 -42.79 12.07
CA VAL A 115 -7.96 -42.53 13.01
C VAL A 115 -8.51 -41.13 12.70
N SER A 116 -9.79 -41.07 12.34
CA SER A 116 -10.48 -39.81 12.01
C SER A 116 -10.70 -38.96 13.26
N PHE A 117 -10.55 -37.64 13.12
CA PHE A 117 -10.76 -36.65 14.17
C PHE A 117 -12.22 -36.60 14.69
N ALA A 118 -13.16 -37.27 14.01
CA ALA A 118 -14.54 -37.45 14.46
C ALA A 118 -14.67 -38.43 15.65
N ASP A 119 -13.71 -39.32 15.87
CA ASP A 119 -13.76 -40.32 16.96
C ASP A 119 -13.41 -39.74 18.34
N PHE A 120 -12.83 -38.54 18.40
CA PHE A 120 -12.45 -37.90 19.68
C PHE A 120 -13.64 -37.24 20.41
N ALA A 121 -14.68 -36.80 19.68
CA ALA A 121 -15.83 -36.09 20.27
C ALA A 121 -16.84 -37.02 20.97
N ALA A 122 -16.86 -38.32 20.63
CA ALA A 122 -17.83 -39.27 21.18
C ALA A 122 -17.44 -39.88 22.54
N ARG A 123 -16.27 -39.55 23.10
CA ARG A 123 -15.77 -40.14 24.36
C ARG A 123 -15.82 -39.21 25.57
N ARG A 124 -16.49 -38.05 25.48
CA ARG A 124 -16.59 -37.06 26.58
C ARG A 124 -18.02 -36.71 26.98
N ALA A 125 -18.95 -37.64 26.79
CA ALA A 125 -20.29 -37.59 27.37
C ALA A 125 -20.65 -39.00 27.87
N GLY A 126 -20.13 -39.33 29.05
CA GLY A 126 -20.41 -40.53 29.84
C GLY A 126 -20.06 -40.23 31.28
#